data_AF-A0A945N802-F1
#
_entry.id   AF-A0A945N802-F1
#
_cell.length_a   1.000
_cell.length_b   1.000
_cell.length_c   1.000
_cell.angle_alpha   90.00
_cell.angle_beta   90.00
_cell.angle_gamma   90.00
#
_symmetry.space_group_name_H-M   'P 1'
#
loop_
_entity.id
_entity.type
_entity.pdbx_description
1 polymer ?
#
loop_
_entity_poly.entity_id
_entity_poly.type
_entity_poly.pdbx_seq_one_letter_code
_entity_poly.pdbx_strand_id
1 'polypeptide(L)' 'MIMFLPPIRQLQYLVALYDHLHFGRAARHLNVTQSTLSTGIR' A
#
# COMPACT_ATOMS: atom_id res chain seq x y z
N MET A 1 17.19 -6.16 19.84
CA MET A 1 16.26 -5.26 19.11
C MET A 1 15.54 -6.10 18.08
N ILE A 2 14.22 -6.22 18.14
CA ILE A 2 13.48 -7.07 17.20
C ILE A 2 13.26 -6.24 15.93
N MET A 3 13.80 -6.68 14.79
CA MET A 3 13.59 -6.00 13.51
C MET A 3 12.25 -6.47 12.93
N PHE A 4 11.24 -5.59 12.96
CA PHE A 4 9.95 -5.90 12.34
C PHE A 4 10.07 -5.68 10.84
N LEU A 5 10.11 -6.77 10.08
CA LEU A 5 10.07 -6.70 8.63
C LEU A 5 8.60 -6.60 8.20
N PRO A 6 8.18 -5.51 7.51
CA PRO A 6 6.82 -5.42 7.04
C PRO A 6 6.56 -6.52 5.99
N PRO A 7 5.34 -7.10 5.95
CA PRO A 7 4.97 -7.99 4.86
C PRO A 7 5.11 -7.30 3.50
N ILE A 8 5.47 -8.08 2.47
CA ILE A 8 5.67 -7.60 1.09
C ILE A 8 4.49 -6.78 0.56
N ARG A 9 3.27 -7.10 1.01
CA ARG A 9 2.04 -6.39 0.62
C ARG A 9 2.04 -4.92 1.04
N GLN A 10 2.61 -4.59 2.20
CA GLN A 10 2.73 -3.19 2.63
C GLN A 10 3.73 -2.43 1.76
N LEU A 11 4.83 -3.09 1.36
CA LEU A 11 5.80 -2.50 0.43
C LEU A 11 5.15 -2.24 -0.95
N GLN A 12 4.35 -3.18 -1.45
CA GLN A 12 3.59 -3.01 -2.69
C GLN A 12 2.61 -1.81 -2.60
N TYR A 13 1.98 -1.60 -1.45
CA TYR A 13 1.10 -0.45 -1.24
C TYR A 13 1.85 0.87 -1.32
N LEU A 14 3.07 0.93 -0.75
CA LEU A 14 3.94 2.11 -0.81
C LEU A 14 4.40 2.40 -2.24
N VAL A 15 4.84 1.37 -2.97
CA VAL A 15 5.26 1.51 -4.38
C VAL A 15 4.10 1.99 -5.24
N ALA A 16 2.93 1.36 -5.16
CA ALA A 16 1.77 1.78 -5.95
C ALA A 16 1.30 3.21 -5.61
N LEU A 17 1.39 3.61 -4.33
CA LEU A 17 1.05 4.98 -3.93
C LEU A 17 2.06 5.99 -4.49
N TYR A 18 3.34 5.64 -4.49
CA TYR A 18 4.40 6.47 -5.09
C TYR A 18 4.19 6.64 -6.60
N ASP A 19 3.92 5.56 -7.33
CA ASP A 19 3.74 5.60 -8.79
C ASP A 19 2.52 6.40 -9.24
N HIS A 20 1.43 6.34 -8.46
CA HIS A 20 0.15 6.94 -8.85
C HIS A 20 -0.16 8.27 -8.17
N LEU A 21 0.53 8.61 -7.07
CA LEU A 21 0.32 9.81 -6.24
C LEU A 21 -1.14 10.04 -5.83
N HIS A 22 -1.97 8.99 -5.88
CA HIS A 22 -3.41 9.05 -5.64
C HIS A 22 -3.93 7.71 -5.12
N PHE A 23 -4.41 7.68 -3.88
CA PHE A 23 -4.88 6.47 -3.18
C PHE A 23 -5.89 5.64 -3.97
N GLY A 24 -6.90 6.29 -4.58
CA GLY A 24 -7.89 5.57 -5.40
C GLY A 24 -7.31 4.92 -6.67
N ARG A 25 -6.31 5.54 -7.31
CA ARG A 25 -5.64 4.97 -8.50
C ARG A 25 -4.71 3.82 -8.11
N ALA A 26 -3.93 4.01 -7.04
CA ALA A 26 -3.08 2.97 -6.48
C ALA A 26 -3.88 1.73 -6.03
N ALA A 27 -5.02 1.94 -5.37
CA ALA A 27 -5.88 0.86 -4.93
C ALA A 27 -6.47 0.08 -6.11
N ARG A 28 -6.92 0.78 -7.16
CA ARG A 28 -7.42 0.14 -8.39
C ARG A 28 -6.32 -0.65 -9.10
N HIS A 29 -5.08 -0.13 -9.15
CA HIS A 29 -3.93 -0.84 -9.73
C HIS A 29 -3.65 -2.17 -9.01
N LEU A 30 -3.82 -2.20 -7.70
CA LEU A 30 -3.60 -3.38 -6.85
C LEU A 30 -4.85 -4.25 -6.65
N ASN A 31 -5.97 -3.95 -7.32
CA ASN A 31 -7.26 -4.62 -7.17
C ASN A 31 -7.75 -4.71 -5.71
N VAL A 32 -7.61 -3.61 -4.96
CA VAL A 32 -8.13 -3.44 -3.60
C VAL A 32 -8.99 -2.19 -3.50
N THR A 33 -9.73 -2.02 -2.40
CA THR A 33 -10.42 -0.75 -2.13
C THR A 33 -9.44 0.31 -1.63
N GLN A 34 -9.80 1.59 -1.79
CA GLN A 34 -8.98 2.69 -1.26
C GLN A 34 -8.83 2.61 0.27
N SER A 35 -9.86 2.16 1.00
CA SER A 35 -9.78 1.97 2.45
C SER A 35 -8.84 0.83 2.84
N THR A 36 -8.84 -0.29 2.10
CA THR A 36 -7.88 -1.40 2.31
C THR A 36 -6.44 -0.94 2.13
N LEU A 37 -6.14 -0.19 1.06
CA LEU A 37 -4.79 0.35 0.83
C LEU A 37 -4.39 1.32 1.95
N SER A 38 -5.29 2.23 2.35
CA SER A 38 -5.00 3.24 3.38
C SER A 38 -4.75 2.62 4.75
N THR A 39 -5.52 1.59 5.12
CA THR A 39 -5.31 0.85 6.37
C THR A 39 -4.03 0.02 6.33
N GLY A 40 -3.63 -0.49 5.16
CA GLY A 40 -2.39 -1.24 5.03
C GLY A 40 -1.11 -0.41 5.11
N ILE A 41 -1.19 0.90 4.82
CA ILE A 41 -0.05 1.83 4.92
C ILE A 41 0.10 2.39 6.34
N ARG A 42 -1.00 2.55 7.08
CA ARG A 42 -0.98 3.01 8.47
C ARG A 42 -0.28 1.98 9.37
#